data_AF-A0A524LWQ8-F1
#
_entry.id   AF-A0A524LWQ8-F1
#
_cell.length_a   1.000
_cell.length_b   1.000
_cell.length_c   1.000
_cell.angle_alpha   90.00
_cell.angle_beta   90.00
_cell.angle_gamma   90.00
#
_symmetry.space_group_name_H-M   'P 1'
#
loop_
_entity.id
_entity.type
_entity.pdbx_description
1 polymer ?
#
loop_
_entity_poly.entity_id
_entity_poly.type
_entity_poly.pdbx_seq_one_letter_code
_entity_poly.pdbx_strand_id
1 'polypeptide(L)'
;IIVAVFFGLAHVISGEPWSSGKFVQATASGIILGWLYFRYGLISAILVHWATNYFIFSYVNFISQISFISVEDAFSHSLINTMEIIFLISGCLSVSILLINYFYSKQKPILDV
;
A
#
# COMPACT_ATOMS: atom_id res chain seq x y z
N ILE A 1 7.43 -14.15 -4.82
CA ILE A 1 8.31 -13.07 -5.37
C ILE A 1 8.18 -12.98 -6.89
N ILE A 2 8.50 -14.02 -7.66
CA ILE A 2 8.40 -14.01 -9.14
C ILE A 2 7.01 -13.58 -9.63
N VAL A 3 5.94 -14.14 -9.07
CA VAL A 3 4.54 -13.77 -9.40
C VAL A 3 4.26 -12.28 -9.15
N ALA A 4 4.82 -11.69 -8.10
CA ALA A 4 4.63 -10.27 -7.79
C ALA A 4 5.36 -9.36 -8.78
N VAL A 5 6.52 -9.77 -9.28
CA VAL A 5 7.24 -9.05 -10.34
C VAL A 5 6.45 -9.09 -11.64
N PHE A 6 5.93 -10.25 -12.03
CA PHE A 6 5.04 -10.36 -13.20
C PHE A 6 3.75 -9.55 -13.03
N PHE A 7 3.18 -9.53 -11.82
CA PHE A 7 2.03 -8.69 -11.50
C PHE A 7 2.34 -7.20 -11.70
N GLY A 8 3.51 -6.72 -11.23
CA GLY A 8 3.95 -5.35 -11.51
C GLY A 8 4.20 -5.08 -12.99
N LEU A 9 4.84 -6.00 -13.71
CA LEU A 9 5.09 -5.87 -15.16
C LEU A 9 3.78 -5.81 -15.95
N ALA A 10 2.79 -6.62 -15.60
CA ALA A 10 1.49 -6.63 -16.25
C ALA A 10 0.81 -5.25 -16.19
N HIS A 11 0.95 -4.51 -15.09
CA HIS A 11 0.37 -3.17 -14.94
C HIS A 11 1.08 -2.10 -15.78
N VAL A 12 2.31 -2.33 -16.23
CA VAL A 12 3.04 -1.44 -17.14
C VAL A 12 2.77 -1.79 -18.61
N ILE A 13 2.74 -3.09 -18.93
CA ILE A 13 2.66 -3.57 -20.32
C ILE A 13 1.21 -3.59 -20.85
N SER A 14 0.21 -3.70 -19.97
CA SER A 14 -1.21 -3.75 -20.36
C SER A 14 -1.79 -2.43 -20.89
N GLY A 15 -0.99 -1.35 -20.93
CA GLY A 15 -1.40 -0.09 -21.54
C GLY A 15 -2.37 0.75 -20.71
N GLU A 16 -2.60 0.40 -19.43
CA GLU A 16 -3.18 1.36 -18.48
C GLU A 16 -2.26 2.59 -18.36
N PRO A 17 -2.78 3.79 -18.02
CA PRO A 17 -2.00 5.04 -17.94
C PRO A 17 -1.00 5.09 -16.76
N TRP A 18 -0.45 3.94 -16.36
CA TRP A 18 0.43 3.76 -15.24
C TRP A 18 1.87 3.97 -15.68
N SER A 19 2.51 5.01 -15.12
CA SER A 19 3.93 5.30 -15.36
C SER A 19 4.83 4.22 -14.74
N SER A 20 6.11 4.21 -15.14
CA SER A 20 7.15 3.35 -14.55
C SER A 20 7.24 3.46 -13.02
N GLY A 21 6.86 4.60 -12.44
CA GLY A 21 6.79 4.79 -10.99
C GLY A 21 5.80 3.85 -10.29
N LYS A 22 4.76 3.39 -10.99
CA LYS A 22 3.77 2.47 -10.44
C LYS A 22 4.17 1.00 -10.52
N PHE A 23 5.23 0.65 -11.25
CA PHE A 23 5.77 -0.72 -11.29
C PHE A 23 6.23 -1.20 -9.90
N VAL A 24 7.02 -0.36 -9.21
CA VAL A 24 7.57 -0.67 -7.89
C VAL A 24 6.43 -0.82 -6.88
N GLN A 25 5.46 0.09 -6.93
CA GLN A 25 4.27 0.05 -6.09
C GLN A 25 3.45 -1.23 -6.35
N ALA A 26 3.13 -1.57 -7.60
CA ALA A 26 2.37 -2.77 -7.95
C ALA A 26 3.11 -4.06 -7.55
N THR A 27 4.43 -4.11 -7.73
CA THR A 27 5.25 -5.24 -7.29
C THR A 27 5.23 -5.40 -5.77
N ALA A 28 5.39 -4.31 -5.02
CA ALA A 28 5.31 -4.32 -3.56
C ALA A 28 3.92 -4.78 -3.07
N SER A 29 2.85 -4.26 -3.67
CA SER A 29 1.49 -4.72 -3.40
C SER A 29 1.32 -6.21 -3.70
N GLY A 30 1.86 -6.72 -4.81
CA GLY A 30 1.83 -8.14 -5.14
C GLY A 30 2.55 -9.02 -4.10
N ILE A 31 3.66 -8.55 -3.52
CA ILE A 31 4.36 -9.25 -2.43
C ILE A 31 3.48 -9.28 -1.17
N ILE A 32 2.90 -8.15 -0.79
CA ILE A 32 2.04 -8.04 0.41
C ILE A 32 0.81 -8.94 0.27
N LEU A 33 0.12 -8.88 -0.87
CA LEU A 33 -1.08 -9.70 -1.13
C LEU A 33 -0.74 -11.19 -1.20
N GLY A 34 0.41 -11.56 -1.79
CA GLY A 34 0.88 -12.93 -1.79
C GLY A 34 1.18 -13.47 -0.38
N TRP A 35 1.78 -12.64 0.49
CA TRP A 35 2.00 -13.00 1.89
C TRP A 35 0.68 -13.14 2.67
N LEU A 36 -0.26 -12.20 2.47
CA LEU A 36 -1.59 -12.27 3.09
C LEU A 36 -2.37 -13.51 2.65
N TYR A 37 -2.32 -13.85 1.36
CA TYR A 37 -2.90 -15.07 0.83
C TYR A 37 -2.32 -16.31 1.52
N PHE A 38 -1.00 -16.39 1.63
CA PHE A 38 -0.33 -17.53 2.27
C PHE A 38 -0.66 -17.64 3.76
N ARG A 39 -0.78 -16.51 4.47
CA ARG A 39 -0.95 -16.50 5.93
C ARG A 39 -2.41 -16.56 6.39
N TYR A 40 -3.31 -15.92 5.67
CA TYR A 40 -4.71 -15.67 6.09
C TYR A 40 -5.75 -16.12 5.05
N GLY A 41 -5.32 -16.61 3.88
CA GLY A 41 -6.18 -17.17 2.84
C GLY A 41 -6.70 -16.16 1.82
N LEU A 42 -7.43 -16.68 0.83
CA LEU A 42 -7.90 -15.94 -0.35
C LEU A 42 -8.80 -14.75 0.00
N ILE A 43 -9.75 -14.97 0.92
CA ILE A 43 -10.73 -13.94 1.29
C ILE A 43 -10.02 -12.72 1.88
N SER A 44 -9.04 -12.94 2.77
CA SER A 44 -8.26 -11.85 3.36
C SER A 44 -7.48 -11.06 2.30
N ALA A 45 -6.81 -11.75 1.38
CA ALA A 45 -6.09 -11.10 0.29
C ALA A 45 -7.00 -10.26 -0.63
N ILE A 46 -8.18 -10.77 -0.98
CA ILE A 46 -9.16 -10.04 -1.80
C ILE A 46 -9.67 -8.79 -1.07
N LEU A 47 -10.06 -8.93 0.19
CA LEU A 47 -10.60 -7.81 0.98
C LEU A 47 -9.56 -6.70 1.14
N VAL A 48 -8.30 -7.05 1.42
CA VAL A 48 -7.22 -6.07 1.54
C VAL A 48 -6.93 -5.41 0.19
N HIS A 49 -6.87 -6.19 -0.90
CA HIS A 49 -6.68 -5.65 -2.24
C HIS A 49 -7.75 -4.61 -2.59
N TRP A 50 -9.02 -4.96 -2.41
CA TRP A 50 -10.16 -4.05 -2.64
C TRP A 50 -10.10 -2.83 -1.74
N ALA A 51 -9.85 -3.01 -0.45
CA ALA A 51 -9.73 -1.89 0.48
C ALA A 51 -8.64 -0.92 0.00
N THR A 52 -7.45 -1.40 -0.33
CA THR A 52 -6.36 -0.53 -0.80
C THR A 52 -6.66 0.18 -2.12
N ASN A 53 -7.42 -0.45 -3.02
CA ASN A 53 -7.74 0.13 -4.33
C ASN A 53 -8.84 1.19 -4.24
N TYR A 54 -9.89 0.92 -3.46
CA TYR A 54 -11.09 1.75 -3.45
C TYR A 54 -11.17 2.72 -2.27
N PHE A 55 -10.36 2.56 -1.22
CA PHE A 55 -10.45 3.41 -0.04
C PHE A 55 -10.16 4.89 -0.34
N ILE A 56 -9.06 5.19 -1.05
CA ILE A 56 -8.74 6.56 -1.46
C ILE A 56 -9.81 7.09 -2.42
N PHE A 57 -10.22 6.28 -3.40
CA PHE A 57 -11.22 6.69 -4.38
C PHE A 57 -12.57 7.00 -3.74
N SER A 58 -12.99 6.22 -2.74
CA SER A 58 -14.21 6.45 -1.97
C SER A 58 -14.15 7.78 -1.22
N TYR A 59 -12.99 8.10 -0.63
CA TYR A 59 -12.79 9.35 0.07
C TYR A 59 -12.78 10.55 -0.88
N VAL A 60 -12.12 10.44 -2.04
CA VAL A 60 -12.15 11.49 -3.08
C VAL A 60 -13.58 11.73 -3.57
N ASN A 61 -14.37 10.68 -3.80
CA ASN A 61 -15.77 10.82 -4.20
C ASN A 61 -16.62 11.49 -3.10
N PHE A 62 -16.38 11.15 -1.83
CA PHE A 62 -17.02 11.81 -0.71
C PHE A 62 -16.72 13.31 -0.70
N ILE A 63 -15.45 13.70 -0.89
CA ILE A 63 -15.03 15.11 -0.96
C ILE A 63 -15.61 15.84 -2.16
N SER A 64 -15.62 15.21 -3.34
CA SER A 64 -16.29 15.75 -4.52
C SER A 64 -17.76 16.08 -4.26
N GLN A 65 -18.48 15.18 -3.57
CA GLN A 65 -19.91 15.36 -3.29
C GLN A 65 -20.19 16.46 -2.26
N ILE A 66 -19.43 16.53 -1.15
CA ILE A 66 -19.68 17.54 -0.12
C ILE A 66 -19.20 18.93 -0.53
N SER A 67 -18.16 19.00 -1.36
CA SER A 67 -17.56 20.26 -1.81
C SER A 67 -18.12 20.74 -3.16
N PHE A 68 -19.00 19.96 -3.80
CA PHE A 68 -19.60 20.25 -5.11
C PHE A 68 -18.55 20.54 -6.21
N ILE A 69 -17.42 19.83 -6.16
CA ILE A 69 -16.33 19.93 -7.14
C ILE A 69 -16.22 18.63 -7.94
N SER A 70 -15.52 18.66 -9.08
CA SER A 70 -15.27 17.43 -9.84
C SER A 70 -14.41 16.44 -9.06
N VAL A 71 -14.48 15.16 -9.40
CA VAL A 71 -13.63 14.12 -8.80
C VAL A 71 -12.15 14.39 -9.07
N GLU A 72 -11.84 14.97 -10.23
CA GLU A 72 -10.47 15.36 -10.60
C GLU A 72 -9.95 16.48 -9.69
N ASP A 73 -10.76 17.53 -9.47
CA ASP A 73 -10.40 18.63 -8.56
C ASP A 73 -10.28 18.15 -7.12
N ALA A 74 -11.10 17.18 -6.71
CA ALA A 74 -11.09 16.63 -5.36
C ALA A 74 -9.75 15.96 -5.01
N PHE A 75 -8.98 15.44 -5.98
CA PHE A 75 -7.62 14.92 -5.72
C PHE A 75 -6.65 16.02 -5.26
N SER A 76 -6.88 17.27 -5.66
CA SER A 76 -6.07 18.42 -5.24
C SER A 76 -6.54 19.04 -3.91
N HIS A 77 -7.62 18.52 -3.33
CA HIS A 77 -8.19 19.05 -2.10
C HIS A 77 -7.25 18.78 -0.90
N SER A 78 -7.10 19.77 -0.02
CA SER A 78 -6.18 19.74 1.13
C SER A 78 -6.39 18.52 2.05
N LEU A 79 -7.62 18.03 2.13
CA LEU A 79 -7.98 16.87 2.93
C LEU A 79 -7.42 15.56 2.37
N ILE A 80 -7.37 15.38 1.03
CA ILE A 80 -6.72 14.23 0.39
C ILE A 80 -5.23 14.24 0.67
N ASN A 81 -4.59 15.41 0.51
CA ASN A 81 -3.17 15.59 0.79
C ASN A 81 -2.84 15.27 2.27
N THR A 82 -3.72 15.64 3.20
CA THR A 82 -3.55 15.30 4.62
C THR A 82 -3.54 13.78 4.84
N MET A 83 -4.42 13.03 4.16
CA MET A 83 -4.44 11.57 4.26
C MET A 83 -3.18 10.92 3.70
N GLU A 84 -2.68 11.41 2.56
CA GLU A 84 -1.43 10.93 1.97
C GLU A 84 -0.26 11.09 2.95
N ILE A 85 -0.14 12.26 3.59
CA ILE A 85 0.88 12.54 4.60
C ILE A 85 0.75 11.60 5.80
N ILE A 86 -0.46 11.37 6.31
CA ILE A 86 -0.70 10.45 7.44
C ILE A 86 -0.27 9.02 7.09
N PHE A 87 -0.60 8.55 5.88
CA PHE A 87 -0.20 7.22 5.42
C PHE A 87 1.30 7.08 5.21
N LEU A 88 1.95 8.10 4.66
CA LEU A 88 3.40 8.12 4.50
C LEU A 88 4.10 8.06 5.86
N ILE A 89 3.69 8.90 6.82
CA ILE A 89 4.26 8.94 8.16
C ILE A 89 4.03 7.60 8.89
N SER A 90 2.82 7.04 8.80
CA SER A 90 2.49 5.74 9.40
C SER A 90 3.34 4.60 8.83
N GLY A 91 3.51 4.58 7.50
CA GLY A 91 4.36 3.60 6.82
C GLY A 91 5.83 3.71 7.26
N CYS A 92 6.38 4.93 7.27
CA CYS A 92 7.74 5.18 7.73
C CYS A 92 7.96 4.77 9.20
N LEU A 93 7.01 5.07 10.09
CA LEU A 93 7.05 4.65 11.49
C LEU A 93 7.04 3.12 11.62
N SER A 94 6.16 2.44 10.89
CA SER A 94 6.04 0.98 10.93
C SER A 94 7.34 0.30 10.50
N VAL A 95 7.94 0.74 9.38
CA VAL A 95 9.23 0.24 8.91
C VAL A 95 10.35 0.52 9.92
N SER A 96 10.36 1.71 10.51
CA SER A 96 11.36 2.08 11.52
C SER A 96 11.30 1.18 12.75
N ILE A 97 10.10 0.90 13.27
CA ILE A 97 9.89 -0.01 14.41
C ILE A 97 10.34 -1.43 14.06
N LEU A 98 10.03 -1.92 12.85
CA LEU A 98 10.48 -3.25 12.39
C LEU A 98 12.00 -3.35 12.31
N LEU A 99 12.67 -2.32 11.77
CA LEU A 99 14.13 -2.28 11.69
C LEU A 99 14.76 -2.27 13.08
N ILE A 100 14.26 -1.42 13.99
CA ILE A 100 14.72 -1.36 15.38
C ILE A 100 14.58 -2.75 16.03
N ASN A 101 13.40 -3.36 15.97
CA ASN A 101 13.15 -4.68 16.56
C ASN A 101 14.08 -5.76 15.98
N TYR A 102 14.34 -5.71 14.68
CA TYR A 102 15.27 -6.63 14.03
C TYR A 102 16.71 -6.48 14.56
N PHE A 103 17.21 -5.25 14.72
CA PHE A 103 18.54 -5.01 15.26
C PHE A 103 18.65 -5.39 16.74
N TYR A 104 17.64 -5.08 17.56
CA TYR A 104 17.60 -5.49 18.97
C TYR A 104 17.53 -7.02 19.14
N SER A 105 16.78 -7.73 18.27
CA SER A 105 16.71 -9.19 18.30
C SER A 105 18.06 -9.86 18.02
N LYS A 106 18.96 -9.21 17.28
CA LYS A 106 20.32 -9.72 17.03
C LYS A 106 21.30 -9.47 18.16
N GLN A 107 20.96 -8.59 19.11
CA GLN A 107 21.80 -8.26 20.26
C GLN A 107 21.55 -9.13 21.49
N LYS A 108 20.53 -10.00 21.49
CA LYS A 108 20.37 -10.99 22.55
C LYS A 108 21.51 -12.01 22.46
N PRO A 109 22.43 -12.08 23.43
CA PRO A 109 23.34 -13.21 23.55
C PRO A 109 22.50 -14.44 23.92
N ILE A 110 22.92 -15.60 23.45
CA ILE A 110 22.48 -16.89 23.99
C ILE A 110 22.87 -16.89 25.47
N LEU A 111 21.94 -16.49 26.33
CA LEU A 111 21.99 -16.73 27.77
C LEU A 111 20.76 -17.58 28.10
N ASP A 112 20.77 -18.80 27.58
CA ASP A 112 19.97 -19.88 28.12
C ASP A 112 20.97 -20.90 28.68
N VAL A 113 20.77 -21.18 29.98
CA VAL A 113 21.51 -22.08 30.88
C VAL A 113 21.46 -23.53 30.38
#